data_AF-A0A5B0C2K1-F1
#
_entry.id   AF-A0A5B0C2K1-F1
#
_cell.length_a   1.000
_cell.length_b   1.000
_cell.length_c   1.000
_cell.angle_alpha   90.00
_cell.angle_beta   90.00
_cell.angle_gamma   90.00
#
_symmetry.space_group_name_H-M   'P 1'
#
loop_
_entity.id
_entity.type
_entity.pdbx_description
1 polymer ?
#
loop_
_entity_poly.entity_id
_entity_poly.type
_entity_poly.pdbx_seq_one_letter_code
_entity_poly.pdbx_strand_id
1 'polypeptide(L)'
;MKDLVELYTKQGAINNASASLISAIHLTALEQFENAGNAEKMVKYLESFKTVLSHYRQQGVVTSSVYNRLNGDANLFAEYVELEITKYPFVAR
;
A
#
# COMPACT_ATOMS: atom_id res chain seq x y z
N MET A 1 0.41 3.65 7.16
CA MET A 1 -0.73 3.01 6.45
C MET A 1 -1.31 1.79 7.19
N LYS A 2 -0.51 0.93 7.85
CA LYS A 2 -1.03 -0.24 8.59
C LYS A 2 -2.11 0.13 9.63
N ASP A 3 -1.82 1.15 10.43
CA ASP A 3 -2.75 1.61 11.47
C ASP A 3 -4.08 2.12 10.88
N LEU A 4 -4.06 2.69 9.67
CA LEU A 4 -5.27 3.11 8.97
C LEU A 4 -6.11 1.91 8.54
N VAL A 5 -5.48 0.84 8.04
CA VAL A 5 -6.18 -0.40 7.70
C VAL A 5 -6.83 -0.99 8.95
N GLU A 6 -6.11 -1.08 10.07
CA GLU A 6 -6.66 -1.58 11.32
C GLU A 6 -7.84 -0.71 11.82
N LEU A 7 -7.69 0.61 11.77
CA LEU A 7 -8.73 1.56 12.14
C LEU A 7 -9.99 1.37 11.27
N TYR A 8 -9.84 1.30 9.95
CA TYR A 8 -10.97 1.15 9.04
C TYR A 8 -11.67 -0.20 9.17
N THR A 9 -10.93 -1.26 9.50
CA THR A 9 -11.53 -2.56 9.84
C THR A 9 -12.34 -2.47 11.14
N LYS A 10 -11.82 -1.84 12.19
CA LYS A 10 -12.56 -1.62 13.45
C LYS A 10 -13.82 -0.78 13.25
N GLN A 11 -13.79 0.17 12.31
CA GLN A 11 -14.94 1.00 11.94
C GLN A 11 -15.93 0.30 10.99
N GLY A 12 -15.63 -0.91 10.51
CA GLY A 12 -16.44 -1.62 9.51
C GLY A 12 -16.37 -1.01 8.11
N ALA A 13 -15.51 -0.01 7.89
CA ALA A 13 -15.29 0.63 6.60
C ALA A 13 -14.50 -0.26 5.62
N ILE A 14 -13.77 -1.24 6.17
CA ILE A 14 -13.33 -2.47 5.49
C ILE A 14 -14.19 -3.59 6.07
N ASN A 15 -15.16 -4.09 5.30
CA ASN A 15 -16.19 -5.01 5.82
C ASN A 15 -15.85 -6.50 5.61
N ASN A 16 -14.60 -6.80 5.23
CA ASN A 16 -14.14 -8.15 4.95
C ASN A 16 -12.83 -8.44 5.69
N ALA A 17 -12.84 -9.46 6.54
CA ALA A 17 -11.67 -9.85 7.34
C ALA A 17 -10.47 -10.25 6.47
N SER A 18 -10.71 -10.95 5.35
CA SER A 18 -9.65 -11.33 4.41
C SER A 18 -9.04 -10.10 3.73
N ALA A 19 -9.84 -9.09 3.38
CA ALA A 19 -9.33 -7.85 2.81
C ALA A 19 -8.44 -7.07 3.79
N SER A 20 -8.82 -7.04 5.07
CA SER A 20 -7.99 -6.46 6.14
C SER A 20 -6.67 -7.23 6.28
N LEU A 21 -6.71 -8.56 6.31
CA LEU A 21 -5.52 -9.40 6.47
C LEU A 21 -4.56 -9.25 5.29
N ILE A 22 -5.07 -9.35 4.06
CA ILE A 22 -4.26 -9.21 2.85
C ILE A 22 -3.63 -7.81 2.79
N SER A 23 -4.39 -6.75 3.11
CA SER A 23 -3.86 -5.39 3.18
C SER A 23 -2.71 -5.28 4.20
N ALA A 24 -2.86 -5.90 5.38
CA ALA A 24 -1.80 -5.92 6.39
C ALA A 24 -0.54 -6.69 5.93
N ILE A 25 -0.71 -7.79 5.19
CA ILE A 25 0.40 -8.55 4.60
C ILE A 25 1.17 -7.71 3.60
N HIS A 26 0.48 -7.05 2.66
CA HIS A 26 1.12 -6.17 1.67
C HIS A 26 1.94 -5.06 2.35
N LEU A 27 1.36 -4.41 3.36
CA LEU A 27 2.02 -3.33 4.08
C LEU A 27 3.17 -3.83 4.96
N THR A 28 3.15 -5.08 5.40
CA THR A 28 4.27 -5.70 6.14
C THR A 28 5.43 -6.02 5.23
N ALA A 29 5.16 -6.54 4.03
CA ALA A 29 6.21 -6.73 3.04
C ALA A 29 6.85 -5.40 2.61
N LEU A 30 6.03 -4.34 2.45
CA LEU A 30 6.53 -3.00 2.14
C LEU A 30 7.54 -2.50 3.19
N GLU A 31 7.20 -2.61 4.48
CA GLU A 31 8.09 -2.25 5.59
C GLU A 31 9.40 -3.07 5.57
N GLN A 32 9.32 -4.37 5.25
CA GLN A 32 10.53 -5.19 5.10
C GLN A 32 11.44 -4.71 3.96
N PHE A 33 10.87 -4.26 2.84
CA PHE A 33 11.67 -3.72 1.74
C PHE A 33 12.23 -2.34 2.04
N GLU A 34 11.48 -1.50 2.75
CA GLU A 34 11.95 -0.22 3.25
C GLU A 34 13.17 -0.40 4.16
N ASN A 35 13.07 -1.29 5.14
CA ASN A 35 14.17 -1.61 6.05
C ASN A 35 15.38 -2.23 5.34
N ALA A 36 15.16 -2.92 4.23
CA ALA A 36 16.22 -3.50 3.40
C ALA A 36 16.78 -2.52 2.34
N GLY A 37 16.27 -1.28 2.27
CA GLY A 37 16.65 -0.30 1.25
C GLY A 37 16.29 -0.74 -0.19
N ASN A 38 15.35 -1.66 -0.35
CA ASN A 38 15.01 -2.23 -1.65
C ASN A 38 13.89 -1.43 -2.33
N ALA A 39 14.27 -0.23 -2.80
CA ALA A 39 13.37 0.73 -3.42
C ALA A 39 12.58 0.14 -4.61
N GLU A 40 13.22 -0.64 -5.47
CA GLU A 40 12.53 -1.28 -6.61
C GLU A 40 11.38 -2.21 -6.17
N LYS A 41 11.60 -3.00 -5.10
CA LYS A 41 10.54 -3.86 -4.56
C LYS A 41 9.46 -3.05 -3.85
N MET A 42 9.81 -1.94 -3.21
CA MET A 42 8.82 -1.04 -2.59
C MET A 42 7.83 -0.53 -3.64
N VAL A 43 8.30 0.01 -4.77
CA VAL A 43 7.45 0.49 -5.88
C VAL A 43 6.54 -0.62 -6.38
N LYS A 44 7.11 -1.81 -6.67
CA LYS A 44 6.32 -2.96 -7.15
C LYS A 44 5.23 -3.38 -6.17
N TYR A 45 5.52 -3.39 -4.87
CA TYR A 45 4.53 -3.75 -3.85
C TYR A 45 3.45 -2.69 -3.66
N LEU A 46 3.79 -1.41 -3.81
CA LEU A 46 2.83 -0.30 -3.78
C LEU A 46 1.86 -0.38 -4.96
N GLU A 47 2.34 -0.64 -6.18
CA GLU A 47 1.49 -0.83 -7.36
C GLU A 47 0.59 -2.07 -7.25
N SER A 48 1.13 -3.18 -6.72
CA SER A 48 0.33 -4.36 -6.43
C SER A 48 -0.74 -4.08 -5.38
N PHE A 49 -0.41 -3.32 -4.32
CA PHE A 49 -1.36 -2.93 -3.30
C PHE A 49 -2.47 -2.02 -3.86
N LYS A 50 -2.17 -1.05 -4.71
CA LYS A 50 -3.16 -0.22 -5.44
C LYS A 50 -4.12 -1.09 -6.25
N THR A 51 -3.61 -2.13 -6.92
CA THR A 51 -4.42 -3.10 -7.68
C THR A 51 -5.40 -3.84 -6.77
N VAL A 52 -4.92 -4.35 -5.63
CA VAL A 52 -5.75 -5.02 -4.62
C VAL A 52 -6.85 -4.08 -4.08
N LEU A 53 -6.51 -2.82 -3.76
CA LEU A 53 -7.48 -1.83 -3.30
C LEU A 53 -8.56 -1.54 -4.36
N SER A 54 -8.19 -1.48 -5.64
CA SER A 54 -9.13 -1.31 -6.75
C SER A 54 -10.13 -2.46 -6.81
N HIS A 55 -9.66 -3.71 -6.67
CA HIS A 55 -10.54 -4.88 -6.61
C HIS A 55 -11.48 -4.84 -5.40
N TYR A 56 -10.99 -4.47 -4.21
CA TYR A 56 -11.86 -4.31 -3.04
C TYR A 56 -12.93 -3.23 -3.24
N ARG A 57 -12.57 -2.14 -3.93
CA ARG A 57 -13.50 -1.07 -4.23
C ARG A 57 -14.59 -1.55 -5.19
N GLN A 58 -14.23 -2.28 -6.24
CA GLN A 58 -15.17 -2.86 -7.21
C GLN A 58 -16.13 -3.87 -6.57
N GLN A 59 -15.66 -4.61 -5.57
CA GLN A 59 -16.46 -5.59 -4.83
C GLN A 59 -17.30 -4.98 -3.70
N GLY A 60 -17.20 -3.67 -3.46
CA GLY A 60 -17.91 -3.01 -2.35
C GLY A 60 -17.39 -3.38 -0.96
N VAL A 61 -16.20 -3.97 -0.89
CA VAL A 61 -15.55 -4.37 0.37
C VAL A 61 -15.00 -3.16 1.13
N VAL A 62 -14.63 -2.10 0.39
CA VAL A 62 -14.19 -0.83 0.93
C VAL A 62 -15.00 0.34 0.38
N THR A 63 -15.22 1.33 1.23
CA THR A 63 -15.87 2.60 0.84
C THR A 63 -14.96 3.41 -0.10
N SER A 64 -15.53 4.41 -0.80
CA SER A 64 -14.74 5.25 -1.72
C SER A 64 -13.74 6.09 -0.95
N SER A 65 -14.10 6.54 0.26
CA SER A 65 -13.21 7.34 1.10
C SER A 65 -12.00 6.53 1.56
N VAL A 66 -12.20 5.29 1.99
CA VAL A 66 -11.10 4.37 2.35
C VAL A 66 -10.23 4.06 1.14
N TYR A 67 -10.83 3.72 0.00
CA TYR A 67 -10.09 3.49 -1.25
C TYR A 67 -9.25 4.70 -1.63
N ASN A 68 -9.86 5.89 -1.72
CA ASN A 68 -9.15 7.11 -2.11
C ASN A 68 -8.01 7.44 -1.15
N ARG A 69 -8.21 7.24 0.16
CA ARG A 69 -7.18 7.50 1.15
C ARG A 69 -6.00 6.54 1.00
N LEU A 70 -6.24 5.23 1.02
CA LEU A 70 -5.16 4.24 0.96
C LEU A 70 -4.47 4.21 -0.40
N ASN A 71 -5.22 4.39 -1.49
CA ASN A 71 -4.65 4.47 -2.84
C ASN A 71 -3.85 5.75 -3.04
N GLY A 72 -4.30 6.88 -2.49
CA GLY A 72 -3.57 8.15 -2.50
C GLY A 72 -2.26 8.06 -1.73
N ASP A 73 -2.29 7.53 -0.51
CA ASP A 73 -1.08 7.31 0.32
C ASP A 73 -0.09 6.37 -0.40
N ALA A 74 -0.59 5.29 -1.03
CA ALA A 74 0.25 4.37 -1.79
C ALA A 74 0.88 5.03 -3.04
N ASN A 75 0.12 5.87 -3.75
CA ASN A 75 0.60 6.56 -4.94
C ASN A 75 1.69 7.60 -4.59
N LEU A 76 1.45 8.42 -3.55
CA LEU A 76 2.44 9.39 -3.07
C LEU A 76 3.73 8.71 -2.63
N PHE A 77 3.64 7.56 -1.95
CA PHE A 77 4.83 6.85 -1.52
C PHE A 77 5.58 6.23 -2.71
N ALA A 78 4.88 5.70 -3.71
CA ALA A 78 5.52 5.16 -4.91
C ALA A 78 6.28 6.26 -5.66
N GLU A 79 5.65 7.42 -5.88
CA GLU A 79 6.28 8.58 -6.51
C GLU A 79 7.52 9.05 -5.74
N TYR A 80 7.45 9.10 -4.40
CA TYR A 80 8.60 9.44 -3.55
C TYR A 80 9.78 8.47 -3.76
N VAL A 81 9.51 7.17 -3.71
CA VAL A 81 10.54 6.13 -3.86
C VAL A 81 11.14 6.14 -5.28
N GLU A 82 10.31 6.33 -6.31
CA GLU A 82 10.79 6.46 -7.70
C GLU A 82 11.70 7.68 -7.88
N LEU A 83 11.39 8.79 -7.22
CA LEU A 83 12.26 9.97 -7.21
C LEU A 83 13.60 9.69 -6.52
N GLU A 84 13.62 8.92 -5.42
CA GLU A 84 14.86 8.51 -4.77
C GLU A 84 15.72 7.62 -5.67
N ILE A 85 15.11 6.65 -6.36
CA ILE A 85 15.79 5.77 -7.33
C ILE A 85 16.42 6.59 -8.46
N THR A 86 15.66 7.53 -9.04
CA THR A 86 16.12 8.34 -10.18
C THR A 86 17.16 9.37 -9.79
N LYS A 87 17.09 9.94 -8.57
CA LYS A 87 18.06 10.92 -8.07
C LYS A 87 19.38 10.28 -7.63
N TYR A 88 19.39 9.03 -7.20
CA TYR A 88 20.58 8.32 -6.70
C TYR A 88 20.77 6.93 -7.34
N PRO A 89 21.00 6.85 -8.66
CA PRO A 89 20.99 5.58 -9.40
C PRO A 89 22.14 4.61 -9.06
N PHE A 90 23.15 5.04 -8.28
CA PHE A 90 24.33 4.25 -7.94
C PHE A 90 24.28 3.58 -6.55
N VAL A 91 23.25 3.84 -5.73
CA VAL A 91 23.15 3.28 -4.36
C VAL A 91 22.32 1.99 -4.33
N ALA A 92 21.66 1.63 -5.43
CA ALA A 92 20.74 0.49 -5.52
C ALA A 92 21.35 -0.79 -6.15
N ARG A 93 22.67 -0.99 -6.07
CA ARG A 93 23.34 -2.22 -6.55
C ARG A 93 24.01 -3.00 -5.44
#